data_AF-A0A8H5KII4-F1
#
_entry.id   AF-A0A8H5KII4-F1
#
_cell.length_a   1.000
_cell.length_b   1.000
_cell.length_c   1.000
_cell.angle_alpha   90.00
_cell.angle_beta   90.00
_cell.angle_gamma   90.00
#
_symmetry.space_group_name_H-M   'P 1'
#
loop_
_entity.id
_entity.type
_entity.pdbx_description
1 polymer ?
#
loop_
_entity_poly.entity_id
_entity_poly.type
_entity_poly.pdbx_seq_one_letter_code
_entity_poly.pdbx_strand_id
1 'polypeptide(L)'
;MAVDSGPGGGKPLALTFISSAETQSGKSLRWVDSAQRMRKERVRKSKGRAASDSPTSSNPPDSASSDDAASPSSDDSASEFGGVVMPYRYGVTIHPALNEASNAQTRRLFSHFSETIAGHMVVLDSFSFSNGYRDVILPLAQQDENLAQAVSVVSAFHLGQRDPRLQRIAEAGHQAIVQKLRRDSLQLSPEQLFNPYILATILVLLVGETITGADNYRYLLEMLNCLTQYPDWISMLPPSLKDFFLQQIKMFQLFGVPLANESKGLQVLTGPEAYLDFMAYPELPPQSEHFTNMETIRSAIFDACSIYRRRAESSLDDDESIHLVEQLRLKVLNLDSTTKGAHALVWTYFIAAAESILPEHREFFAGRLADLYSVTNFGSIPVAVKALGTIWSMQGTRRWTEIVSSETPILIM
;
A
#
# COMPACT_ATOMS: atom_id res chain seq x y z
N MET A 1 -31.40 30.79 -71.23
CA MET A 1 -31.23 29.32 -71.28
C MET A 1 -29.84 29.04 -70.75
N ALA A 2 -29.70 28.82 -69.44
CA ALA A 2 -29.66 27.49 -68.82
C ALA A 2 -28.40 26.72 -69.22
N VAL A 3 -27.32 26.88 -68.44
CA VAL A 3 -26.76 25.93 -67.44
C VAL A 3 -25.70 25.04 -68.09
N ASP A 4 -24.44 25.37 -67.84
CA ASP A 4 -23.31 24.46 -68.03
C ASP A 4 -22.56 24.31 -66.70
N SER A 5 -22.02 23.12 -66.51
CA SER A 5 -21.76 22.47 -65.21
C SER A 5 -20.38 22.84 -64.66
N GLY A 6 -20.29 23.25 -63.39
CA GLY A 6 -19.01 23.57 -62.71
C GLY A 6 -18.20 22.34 -62.28
N PRO A 7 -17.36 22.42 -61.22
CA PRO A 7 -16.59 23.55 -60.68
C PRO A 7 -15.08 23.18 -60.57
N GLY A 8 -14.11 24.10 -60.57
CA GLY A 8 -13.82 25.06 -59.49
C GLY A 8 -12.65 24.57 -58.64
N GLY A 9 -11.42 24.86 -59.07
CA GLY A 9 -10.18 24.60 -58.34
C GLY A 9 -9.90 25.65 -57.26
N GLY A 10 -9.60 25.17 -56.05
CA GLY A 10 -9.12 25.97 -54.92
C GLY A 10 -7.97 25.25 -54.22
N LYS A 11 -6.83 25.92 -54.13
CA LYS A 11 -5.56 25.46 -53.53
C LYS A 11 -5.70 25.03 -52.06
N PRO A 12 -4.93 24.04 -51.56
CA PRO A 12 -4.61 23.97 -50.14
C PRO A 12 -3.28 24.66 -49.84
N LEU A 13 -3.31 25.50 -48.79
CA LEU A 13 -2.17 26.16 -48.16
C LEU A 13 -1.16 25.14 -47.61
N ALA A 14 0.12 25.45 -47.82
CA ALA A 14 1.23 24.81 -47.11
C ALA A 14 1.16 25.17 -45.61
N LEU A 15 0.99 24.15 -44.77
CA LEU A 15 1.19 24.24 -43.33
C LEU A 15 2.51 23.56 -42.99
N THR A 16 3.49 24.41 -42.71
CA THR A 16 4.79 24.11 -42.14
C THR A 16 4.59 23.41 -40.80
N PHE A 17 5.03 22.16 -40.70
CA PHE A 17 5.10 21.44 -39.43
C PHE A 17 6.13 22.11 -38.52
N ILE A 18 5.66 22.72 -37.44
CA ILE A 18 6.48 23.15 -36.32
C ILE A 18 6.90 21.89 -35.56
N SER A 19 8.20 21.63 -35.57
CA SER A 19 8.90 20.61 -34.79
C SER A 19 8.46 20.64 -33.33
N SER A 20 7.99 19.50 -32.83
CA SER A 20 7.76 19.26 -31.41
C SER A 20 9.05 19.48 -30.62
N ALA A 21 8.94 20.25 -29.54
CA ALA A 21 10.02 20.57 -28.64
C ALA A 21 10.62 19.30 -28.02
N GLU A 22 11.94 19.24 -28.05
CA GLU A 22 12.78 18.23 -27.43
C GLU A 22 12.43 18.06 -25.94
N THR A 23 12.00 16.86 -25.57
CA THR A 23 11.95 16.39 -24.19
C THR A 23 13.38 16.32 -23.66
N GLN A 24 13.76 17.32 -22.85
CA GLN A 24 15.05 17.32 -22.17
C GLN A 24 15.15 16.12 -21.24
N SER A 25 16.12 15.27 -21.59
CA SER A 25 16.72 14.19 -20.82
C SER A 25 16.90 14.51 -19.33
N GLY A 26 16.64 13.50 -18.51
CA GLY A 26 16.59 13.55 -17.06
C GLY A 26 17.86 14.09 -16.41
N LYS A 27 17.68 15.15 -15.61
CA LYS A 27 18.64 15.53 -14.58
C LYS A 27 18.38 14.65 -13.36
N SER A 28 19.24 13.65 -13.18
CA SER A 28 19.36 12.88 -11.93
C SER A 28 19.56 13.86 -10.75
N LEU A 29 18.61 13.88 -9.82
CA LEU A 29 18.71 14.63 -8.58
C LEU A 29 19.72 13.92 -7.66
N ARG A 30 20.97 14.39 -7.70
CA ARG A 30 22.03 13.93 -6.82
C ARG A 30 21.93 14.66 -5.48
N TRP A 31 21.23 14.07 -4.52
CA TRP A 31 21.24 14.54 -3.13
C TRP A 31 22.51 14.04 -2.43
N VAL A 32 23.23 14.96 -1.80
CA VAL A 32 24.56 14.73 -1.20
C VAL A 32 24.40 14.00 0.13
N ASP A 33 25.13 12.90 0.31
CA ASP A 33 25.20 12.11 1.54
C ASP A 33 25.54 12.94 2.79
N SER A 34 24.56 13.06 3.68
CA SER A 34 24.67 13.69 5.01
C SER A 34 25.70 13.00 5.93
N ALA A 35 26.12 11.78 5.59
CA ALA A 35 27.04 10.96 6.37
C ALA A 35 28.45 11.57 6.51
N GLN A 36 28.89 12.40 5.57
CA GLN A 36 30.24 12.98 5.62
C GLN A 36 30.39 14.16 6.60
N ARG A 37 29.30 14.80 7.03
CA ARG A 37 29.36 15.96 7.93
C ARG A 37 29.58 15.57 9.40
N MET A 38 29.01 14.44 9.83
CA MET A 38 29.02 14.00 11.24
C MET A 38 30.35 13.39 11.70
N ARG A 39 31.25 13.00 10.78
CA ARG A 39 32.55 12.40 11.13
C ARG A 39 33.56 13.43 11.65
N LYS A 40 33.37 14.73 11.38
CA LYS A 40 34.27 15.80 11.83
C LYS A 40 33.98 16.31 13.25
N GLU A 41 32.79 16.09 13.79
CA GLU A 41 32.41 16.62 15.11
C GLU A 41 32.67 15.67 16.29
N ARG A 42 32.80 14.36 16.05
CA ARG A 42 32.95 13.35 17.13
C ARG A 42 34.35 13.21 17.76
N VAL A 43 35.35 14.02 17.39
CA VAL A 43 36.74 13.86 17.90
C VAL A 43 37.09 14.81 19.08
N ARG A 44 36.13 15.56 19.64
CA ARG A 44 36.41 16.42 20.81
C ARG A 44 35.37 16.33 21.92
N LYS A 45 35.51 15.33 22.80
CA LYS A 45 35.44 15.46 24.28
C LYS A 45 35.29 14.10 24.95
N SER A 46 36.30 13.68 25.71
CA SER A 46 36.14 12.75 26.83
C SER A 46 37.18 13.05 27.91
N LYS A 47 36.73 13.46 29.10
CA LYS A 47 37.55 13.34 30.32
C LYS A 47 36.67 13.35 31.58
N GLY A 48 36.73 12.23 32.31
CA GLY A 48 36.37 12.06 33.73
C GLY A 48 34.87 11.90 34.02
N ARG A 49 34.41 11.11 35.00
CA ARG A 49 35.05 10.33 36.07
C ARG A 49 33.97 9.41 36.71
N ALA A 50 34.38 8.34 37.38
CA ALA A 50 33.58 7.20 37.86
C ALA A 50 33.02 7.32 39.31
N ALA A 51 32.06 6.43 39.66
CA ALA A 51 31.83 5.68 40.93
C ALA A 51 30.29 5.45 41.17
N SER A 52 29.78 4.20 41.18
CA SER A 52 29.46 3.29 42.33
C SER A 52 28.21 3.75 43.14
N ASP A 53 27.22 2.98 43.61
CA ASP A 53 27.03 1.56 44.00
C ASP A 53 25.52 1.18 43.97
N SER A 54 25.21 -0.13 44.09
CA SER A 54 23.86 -0.75 44.20
C SER A 54 23.66 -1.38 45.63
N PRO A 55 22.70 -2.30 45.92
CA PRO A 55 21.25 -2.13 46.16
C PRO A 55 20.73 -2.89 47.44
N THR A 56 19.41 -2.84 47.73
CA THR A 56 18.68 -3.76 48.67
C THR A 56 17.17 -3.78 48.32
N SER A 57 16.51 -4.91 47.95
CA SER A 57 15.87 -5.99 48.76
C SER A 57 14.71 -5.47 49.65
N SER A 58 13.48 -6.02 49.82
CA SER A 58 12.75 -7.26 49.45
C SER A 58 11.28 -7.13 49.97
N ASN A 59 10.33 -7.93 49.42
CA ASN A 59 8.86 -7.97 49.68
C ASN A 59 8.43 -8.63 51.04
N PRO A 60 7.15 -9.09 51.22
CA PRO A 60 5.95 -8.48 51.84
C PRO A 60 5.51 -9.29 53.12
N PRO A 61 4.28 -9.17 53.71
CA PRO A 61 3.06 -9.86 53.22
C PRO A 61 1.71 -9.20 53.66
N ASP A 62 0.56 -9.70 53.19
CA ASP A 62 -0.49 -10.35 54.02
C ASP A 62 -1.88 -10.46 53.37
N SER A 63 -2.54 -11.52 53.81
CA SER A 63 -3.78 -12.13 53.33
C SER A 63 -5.03 -11.60 54.05
N ALA A 64 -6.22 -11.73 53.44
CA ALA A 64 -7.39 -12.47 53.99
C ALA A 64 -8.78 -11.92 53.58
N SER A 65 -9.67 -12.88 53.32
CA SER A 65 -11.13 -12.96 53.52
C SER A 65 -12.07 -12.09 52.65
N SER A 66 -12.97 -12.71 51.86
CA SER A 66 -14.34 -13.21 52.20
C SER A 66 -15.36 -12.05 52.10
N ASP A 67 -16.60 -12.16 51.61
CA ASP A 67 -17.54 -13.25 51.37
C ASP A 67 -18.56 -12.84 50.29
N ASP A 68 -19.33 -13.84 49.86
CA ASP A 68 -20.56 -13.84 49.06
C ASP A 68 -21.57 -12.71 49.33
N ALA A 69 -22.32 -12.32 48.29
CA ALA A 69 -23.76 -12.67 48.18
C ALA A 69 -24.53 -11.88 47.11
N ALA A 70 -25.31 -12.64 46.33
CA ALA A 70 -26.66 -12.36 45.86
C ALA A 70 -26.93 -11.15 44.92
N SER A 71 -27.24 -11.48 43.66
CA SER A 71 -28.09 -10.70 42.77
C SER A 71 -29.50 -10.47 43.37
N PRO A 72 -30.20 -9.43 42.89
CA PRO A 72 -31.46 -9.72 42.23
C PRO A 72 -31.70 -8.94 40.93
N SER A 73 -32.52 -9.57 40.09
CA SER A 73 -33.13 -9.13 38.84
C SER A 73 -33.95 -7.84 38.93
N SER A 74 -33.98 -7.04 37.87
CA SER A 74 -35.22 -6.76 37.10
C SER A 74 -34.93 -5.88 35.88
N ASP A 75 -35.67 -6.19 34.82
CA ASP A 75 -35.72 -5.52 33.52
C ASP A 75 -35.98 -4.01 33.63
N ASP A 76 -35.35 -3.24 32.75
CA ASP A 76 -36.14 -2.29 31.95
C ASP A 76 -35.44 -1.98 30.62
N SER A 77 -36.21 -2.13 29.54
CA SER A 77 -35.79 -1.88 28.16
C SER A 77 -35.89 -0.39 27.86
N ALA A 78 -34.75 0.24 27.57
CA ALA A 78 -34.71 1.47 26.79
C ALA A 78 -33.60 1.37 25.75
N SER A 79 -34.02 1.29 24.48
CA SER A 79 -33.16 1.31 23.30
C SER A 79 -32.47 2.66 23.16
N GLU A 80 -31.20 2.75 23.53
CA GLU A 80 -30.31 3.85 23.13
C GLU A 80 -29.30 3.34 22.10
N PHE A 81 -29.38 3.89 20.89
CA PHE A 81 -28.30 3.90 19.91
C PHE A 81 -27.13 4.72 20.47
N GLY A 82 -26.40 4.15 21.42
CA GLY A 82 -25.15 4.69 21.93
C GLY A 82 -23.99 3.96 21.28
N GLY A 83 -23.26 4.62 20.39
CA GLY A 83 -22.00 4.10 19.87
C GLY A 83 -21.07 3.77 21.03
N VAL A 84 -20.74 2.48 21.18
CA VAL A 84 -19.84 2.01 22.23
C VAL A 84 -18.44 2.55 21.92
N VAL A 85 -18.06 3.58 22.67
CA VAL A 85 -16.67 4.07 22.72
C VAL A 85 -15.84 2.98 23.37
N MET A 86 -15.10 2.22 22.57
CA MET A 86 -14.07 1.32 23.09
C MET A 86 -12.87 2.15 23.52
N PRO A 87 -12.49 2.16 24.80
CA PRO A 87 -11.41 3.00 25.29
C PRO A 87 -10.07 2.39 24.90
N TYR A 88 -9.47 2.89 23.81
CA TYR A 88 -8.03 2.71 23.60
C TYR A 88 -7.31 3.46 24.72
N ARG A 89 -6.65 2.69 25.60
CA ARG A 89 -5.81 3.23 26.67
C ARG A 89 -4.75 4.15 26.05
N TYR A 90 -4.67 5.36 26.60
CA TYR A 90 -3.71 6.45 26.36
C TYR A 90 -4.06 7.47 25.26
N GLY A 91 -4.85 8.48 25.66
CA GLY A 91 -4.44 9.89 25.54
C GLY A 91 -4.63 10.62 24.21
N VAL A 92 -5.16 9.97 23.17
CA VAL A 92 -5.73 10.65 22.00
C VAL A 92 -7.19 10.23 21.91
N THR A 93 -8.11 11.17 22.12
CA THR A 93 -9.55 10.92 21.93
C THR A 93 -9.80 10.79 20.44
N ILE A 94 -9.77 9.56 19.94
CA ILE A 94 -10.21 9.23 18.58
C ILE A 94 -11.74 9.29 18.61
N HIS A 95 -12.31 10.36 18.04
CA HIS A 95 -13.75 10.52 17.94
C HIS A 95 -14.31 9.54 16.90
N PRO A 96 -15.36 8.77 17.21
CA PRO A 96 -16.04 7.94 16.21
C PRO A 96 -16.52 8.81 15.04
N ALA A 97 -16.21 8.35 13.84
CA ALA A 97 -16.38 9.05 12.59
C ALA A 97 -17.85 9.48 12.38
N LEU A 98 -18.04 10.76 12.02
CA LEU A 98 -18.99 11.30 11.01
C LEU A 98 -19.72 12.60 11.40
N ASN A 99 -19.67 13.06 12.66
CA ASN A 99 -20.65 14.06 13.12
C ASN A 99 -20.25 15.54 13.16
N GLU A 100 -19.01 15.93 12.86
CA GLU A 100 -18.66 17.36 12.96
C GLU A 100 -18.02 17.93 11.67
N ALA A 101 -18.58 19.07 11.22
CA ALA A 101 -18.07 20.05 10.24
C ALA A 101 -17.77 19.66 8.77
N SER A 102 -17.86 18.41 8.33
CA SER A 102 -17.61 18.06 6.92
C SER A 102 -18.84 18.25 6.02
N ASN A 103 -18.66 18.71 4.77
CA ASN A 103 -19.76 18.82 3.81
C ASN A 103 -20.31 17.43 3.42
N ALA A 104 -21.55 17.36 2.90
CA ALA A 104 -22.22 16.08 2.61
C ALA A 104 -21.45 15.20 1.60
N GLN A 105 -20.72 15.82 0.67
CA GLN A 105 -19.92 15.10 -0.32
C GLN A 105 -18.69 14.45 0.33
N THR A 106 -17.97 15.17 1.20
CA THR A 106 -16.85 14.64 1.97
C THR A 106 -17.28 13.46 2.84
N ARG A 107 -18.43 13.57 3.54
CA ARG A 107 -18.97 12.44 4.33
C ARG A 107 -19.22 11.20 3.47
N ARG A 108 -19.82 11.38 2.28
CA ARG A 108 -20.05 10.27 1.33
C ARG A 108 -18.75 9.62 0.88
N LEU A 109 -17.72 10.42 0.58
CA LEU A 109 -16.42 9.90 0.14
C LEU A 109 -15.67 9.18 1.27
N PHE A 110 -15.76 9.68 2.51
CA PHE A 110 -15.18 9.02 3.68
C PHE A 110 -15.89 7.70 4.02
N SER A 111 -17.22 7.67 3.95
CA SER A 111 -18.01 6.43 4.09
C SER A 111 -17.62 5.42 3.01
N HIS A 112 -17.52 5.85 1.75
CA HIS A 112 -17.03 4.99 0.66
C HIS A 112 -15.61 4.45 0.91
N PHE A 113 -14.70 5.29 1.41
CA PHE A 113 -13.35 4.87 1.76
C PHE A 113 -13.38 3.77 2.84
N SER A 114 -14.14 4.01 3.91
CA SER A 114 -14.28 3.09 5.05
C SER A 114 -14.90 1.76 4.65
N GLU A 115 -16.02 1.80 3.93
CA GLU A 115 -16.85 0.62 3.69
C GLU A 115 -16.34 -0.25 2.53
N THR A 116 -15.69 0.36 1.54
CA THR A 116 -15.23 -0.35 0.34
C THR A 116 -13.71 -0.48 0.28
N ILE A 117 -12.98 0.63 0.36
CA ILE A 117 -11.54 0.62 0.08
C ILE A 117 -10.75 0.03 1.25
N ALA A 118 -11.01 0.49 2.48
CA ALA A 118 -10.28 0.07 3.66
C ALA A 118 -10.34 -1.44 3.90
N GLY A 119 -11.45 -2.11 3.53
CA GLY A 119 -11.61 -3.55 3.69
C GLY A 119 -10.68 -4.38 2.81
N HIS A 120 -10.25 -3.84 1.66
CA HIS A 120 -9.28 -4.48 0.77
C HIS A 120 -7.83 -4.10 1.08
N MET A 121 -7.60 -3.15 1.99
CA MET A 121 -6.26 -2.74 2.40
C MET A 121 -5.72 -3.49 3.62
N VAL A 122 -6.51 -4.42 4.19
CA VAL A 122 -6.09 -5.35 5.24
C VAL A 122 -6.43 -6.76 4.80
N VAL A 123 -5.71 -7.78 5.30
CA VAL A 123 -5.95 -9.17 4.86
C VAL A 123 -7.26 -9.72 5.44
N LEU A 124 -7.54 -9.45 6.72
CA LEU A 124 -8.82 -9.79 7.34
C LEU A 124 -9.51 -8.53 7.83
N ASP A 125 -10.69 -8.27 7.28
CA ASP A 125 -11.54 -7.17 7.68
C ASP A 125 -12.78 -7.74 8.40
N SER A 126 -12.80 -7.69 9.72
CA SER A 126 -13.89 -8.23 10.54
C SER A 126 -13.96 -7.48 11.86
N PHE A 127 -15.12 -7.51 12.52
CA PHE A 127 -15.33 -6.79 13.79
C PHE A 127 -14.30 -7.13 14.89
N SER A 128 -13.72 -8.33 14.85
CA SER A 128 -12.70 -8.79 15.80
C SER A 128 -11.28 -8.28 15.50
N PHE A 129 -11.03 -7.68 14.33
CA PHE A 129 -9.71 -7.21 13.92
C PHE A 129 -9.76 -5.73 13.60
N SER A 130 -8.84 -4.94 14.15
CA SER A 130 -8.78 -3.51 13.86
C SER A 130 -8.40 -3.27 12.40
N ASN A 131 -8.98 -2.23 11.81
CA ASN A 131 -8.64 -1.80 10.47
C ASN A 131 -8.04 -0.40 10.58
N GLY A 132 -6.70 -0.30 10.56
CA GLY A 132 -6.03 0.99 10.74
C GLY A 132 -6.39 2.06 9.70
N TYR A 133 -6.92 1.68 8.53
CA TYR A 133 -7.48 2.67 7.61
C TYR A 133 -8.75 3.33 8.15
N ARG A 134 -9.58 2.60 8.91
CA ARG A 134 -10.74 3.15 9.63
C ARG A 134 -10.37 3.79 10.95
N ASP A 135 -9.51 3.11 11.71
CA ASP A 135 -9.23 3.44 13.11
C ASP A 135 -8.09 4.45 13.28
N VAL A 136 -7.26 4.64 12.26
CA VAL A 136 -6.13 5.59 12.27
C VAL A 136 -6.25 6.63 11.16
N ILE A 137 -6.35 6.22 9.89
CA ILE A 137 -6.32 7.16 8.76
C ILE A 137 -7.51 8.12 8.78
N LEU A 138 -8.75 7.62 8.95
CA LEU A 138 -9.93 8.49 8.96
C LEU A 138 -9.93 9.50 10.12
N PRO A 139 -9.60 9.13 11.38
CA PRO A 139 -9.45 10.08 12.46
C PRO A 139 -8.37 11.13 12.22
N LEU A 140 -7.22 10.76 11.65
CA LEU A 140 -6.18 11.72 11.28
C LEU A 140 -6.68 12.65 10.16
N ALA A 141 -7.44 12.13 9.20
CA ALA A 141 -7.99 12.91 8.11
C ALA A 141 -8.96 14.00 8.59
N GLN A 142 -9.66 13.80 9.71
CA GLN A 142 -10.51 14.85 10.29
C GLN A 142 -9.70 16.03 10.85
N GLN A 143 -8.41 15.84 11.12
CA GLN A 143 -7.53 16.84 11.74
C GLN A 143 -6.59 17.53 10.73
N ASP A 144 -6.41 16.97 9.52
CA ASP A 144 -5.57 17.53 8.46
C ASP A 144 -6.29 17.59 7.12
N GLU A 145 -6.37 18.80 6.55
CA GLU A 145 -7.08 19.06 5.29
C GLU A 145 -6.47 18.31 4.10
N ASN A 146 -5.14 18.11 4.06
CA ASN A 146 -4.50 17.43 2.93
C ASN A 146 -4.80 15.94 2.95
N LEU A 147 -4.76 15.33 4.13
CA LEU A 147 -5.10 13.95 4.31
C LEU A 147 -6.61 13.73 4.04
N ALA A 148 -7.49 14.61 4.50
CA ALA A 148 -8.91 14.58 4.12
C ALA A 148 -9.11 14.66 2.61
N GLN A 149 -8.37 15.54 1.93
CA GLN A 149 -8.42 15.66 0.49
C GLN A 149 -7.92 14.37 -0.19
N ALA A 150 -6.84 13.77 0.29
CA ALA A 150 -6.31 12.51 -0.23
C ALA A 150 -7.31 11.37 -0.12
N VAL A 151 -7.92 11.18 1.06
CA VAL A 151 -8.98 10.18 1.28
C VAL A 151 -10.14 10.42 0.31
N SER A 152 -10.57 11.68 0.16
CA SER A 152 -11.67 12.05 -0.75
C SER A 152 -11.34 11.76 -2.21
N VAL A 153 -10.11 12.09 -2.65
CA VAL A 153 -9.62 11.85 -4.01
C VAL A 153 -9.57 10.36 -4.32
N VAL A 154 -9.05 9.54 -3.40
CA VAL A 154 -8.93 8.09 -3.58
C VAL A 154 -10.32 7.43 -3.67
N SER A 155 -11.27 7.84 -2.84
CA SER A 155 -12.67 7.41 -2.98
C SER A 155 -13.29 7.86 -4.30
N ALA A 156 -12.99 9.10 -4.73
CA ALA A 156 -13.50 9.63 -5.99
C ALA A 156 -12.90 8.90 -7.21
N PHE A 157 -11.65 8.46 -7.16
CA PHE A 157 -11.08 7.57 -8.20
C PHE A 157 -11.82 6.25 -8.28
N HIS A 158 -12.03 5.59 -7.14
CA HIS A 158 -12.72 4.29 -7.11
C HIS A 158 -14.16 4.40 -7.66
N LEU A 159 -14.91 5.44 -7.26
CA LEU A 159 -16.24 5.71 -7.80
C LEU A 159 -16.18 6.18 -9.26
N GLY A 160 -15.14 6.92 -9.62
CA GLY A 160 -14.92 7.52 -10.94
C GLY A 160 -14.67 6.52 -12.06
N GLN A 161 -14.30 5.28 -11.73
CA GLN A 161 -14.25 4.18 -12.70
C GLN A 161 -15.59 3.96 -13.42
N ARG A 162 -16.72 4.36 -12.80
CA ARG A 162 -18.07 4.33 -13.41
C ARG A 162 -18.65 5.73 -13.70
N ASP A 163 -17.96 6.79 -13.28
CA ASP A 163 -18.37 8.19 -13.49
C ASP A 163 -17.17 9.05 -13.96
N PRO A 164 -17.06 9.33 -15.28
CA PRO A 164 -15.99 10.15 -15.85
C PRO A 164 -15.91 11.59 -15.30
N ARG A 165 -16.94 12.11 -14.65
CA ARG A 165 -16.89 13.43 -14.01
C ARG A 165 -16.11 13.35 -12.70
N LEU A 166 -16.40 12.36 -11.86
CA LEU A 166 -15.67 12.12 -10.62
C LEU A 166 -14.20 11.78 -10.90
N GLN A 167 -13.93 11.02 -11.95
CA GLN A 167 -12.57 10.71 -12.40
C GLN A 167 -11.74 11.98 -12.62
N ARG A 168 -12.24 12.94 -13.43
CA ARG A 168 -11.53 14.21 -13.69
C ARG A 168 -11.32 15.07 -12.44
N ILE A 169 -12.28 15.05 -11.52
CA ILE A 169 -12.17 15.78 -10.24
C ILE A 169 -11.07 15.13 -9.38
N ALA A 170 -11.04 13.80 -9.32
CA ALA A 170 -10.04 13.04 -8.59
C ALA A 170 -8.63 13.29 -9.17
N GLU A 171 -8.48 13.27 -10.50
CA GLU A 171 -7.20 13.56 -11.19
C GLU A 171 -6.66 14.95 -10.83
N ALA A 172 -7.50 15.99 -10.90
CA ALA A 172 -7.12 17.34 -10.54
C ALA A 172 -6.72 17.45 -9.06
N GLY A 173 -7.48 16.82 -8.16
CA GLY A 173 -7.19 16.78 -6.73
C GLY A 173 -5.88 16.05 -6.43
N HIS A 174 -5.66 14.88 -7.06
CA HIS A 174 -4.44 14.10 -6.94
C HIS A 174 -3.20 14.90 -7.35
N GLN A 175 -3.26 15.54 -8.52
CA GLN A 175 -2.16 16.39 -9.01
C GLN A 175 -1.86 17.53 -8.05
N ALA A 176 -2.89 18.18 -7.48
CA ALA A 176 -2.70 19.26 -6.51
C ALA A 176 -1.97 18.77 -5.23
N ILE A 177 -2.35 17.60 -4.72
CA ILE A 177 -1.72 17.00 -3.52
C ILE A 177 -0.26 16.63 -3.83
N VAL A 178 0.02 15.96 -4.95
CA VAL A 178 1.38 15.57 -5.34
C VAL A 178 2.28 16.80 -5.55
N GLN A 179 1.77 17.85 -6.19
CA GLN A 179 2.49 19.11 -6.36
C GLN A 179 2.78 19.78 -5.01
N LYS A 180 1.83 19.73 -4.06
CA LYS A 180 2.04 20.21 -2.70
C LYS A 180 3.13 19.42 -1.99
N LEU A 181 3.05 18.09 -1.97
CA LEU A 181 4.07 17.23 -1.36
C LEU A 181 5.46 17.51 -1.94
N ARG A 182 5.56 17.68 -3.26
CA ARG A 182 6.81 18.03 -3.93
C ARG A 182 7.34 19.39 -3.48
N ARG A 183 6.48 20.41 -3.43
CA ARG A 183 6.86 21.74 -2.95
C ARG A 183 7.31 21.71 -1.50
N ASP A 184 6.56 21.04 -0.64
CA ASP A 184 6.83 20.92 0.79
C ASP A 184 8.15 20.18 1.02
N SER A 185 8.48 19.16 0.21
CA SER A 185 9.77 18.46 0.26
C SER A 185 11.00 19.33 -0.03
N LEU A 186 10.81 20.46 -0.72
CA LEU A 186 11.88 21.40 -1.06
C LEU A 186 11.96 22.58 -0.08
N GLN A 187 10.91 22.84 0.69
CA GLN A 187 10.74 24.07 1.46
C GLN A 187 10.72 23.84 2.97
N LEU A 188 10.22 22.69 3.44
CA LEU A 188 10.10 22.40 4.86
C LEU A 188 11.42 21.90 5.45
N SER A 189 11.63 22.18 6.74
CA SER A 189 12.71 21.51 7.47
C SER A 189 12.39 20.02 7.61
N PRO A 190 13.41 19.16 7.79
CA PRO A 190 13.23 17.74 8.08
C PRO A 190 12.13 17.52 9.13
N GLU A 191 12.23 18.15 10.30
CA GLU A 191 11.32 17.95 11.44
C GLU A 191 9.86 18.28 11.13
N GLN A 192 9.60 19.19 10.19
CA GLN A 192 8.25 19.54 9.74
C GLN A 192 7.70 18.55 8.72
N LEU A 193 8.60 17.92 7.95
CA LEU A 193 8.28 16.93 6.93
C LEU A 193 8.01 15.53 7.52
N PHE A 194 8.68 15.18 8.63
CA PHE A 194 8.45 13.91 9.34
C PHE A 194 7.30 14.04 10.35
N ASN A 195 6.07 14.01 9.85
CA ASN A 195 4.87 14.00 10.69
C ASN A 195 3.87 12.92 10.21
N PRO A 196 2.97 12.43 11.09
CA PRO A 196 2.04 11.34 10.77
C PRO A 196 1.07 11.68 9.63
N TYR A 197 0.73 12.95 9.41
CA TYR A 197 -0.21 13.36 8.36
C TYR A 197 0.39 13.25 6.96
N ILE A 198 1.66 13.63 6.79
CA ILE A 198 2.37 13.47 5.52
C ILE A 198 2.56 11.98 5.20
N LEU A 199 2.93 11.19 6.21
CA LEU A 199 3.07 9.75 6.06
C LEU A 199 1.75 9.08 5.67
N ALA A 200 0.65 9.40 6.38
CA ALA A 200 -0.69 8.95 6.05
C ALA A 200 -1.12 9.38 4.64
N THR A 201 -0.80 10.61 4.25
CA THR A 201 -1.13 11.13 2.91
C THR A 201 -0.43 10.30 1.84
N ILE A 202 0.87 10.01 2.00
CA ILE A 202 1.61 9.19 1.04
C ILE A 202 1.04 7.77 0.97
N LEU A 203 0.72 7.15 2.12
CA LEU A 203 0.10 5.82 2.15
C LEU A 203 -1.26 5.81 1.44
N VAL A 204 -2.12 6.80 1.69
CA VAL A 204 -3.42 6.94 1.01
C VAL A 204 -3.24 7.14 -0.49
N LEU A 205 -2.27 7.96 -0.93
CA LEU A 205 -1.98 8.11 -2.35
C LEU A 205 -1.49 6.81 -2.99
N LEU A 206 -0.66 6.02 -2.31
CA LEU A 206 -0.26 4.69 -2.80
C LEU A 206 -1.45 3.73 -2.94
N VAL A 207 -2.45 3.81 -2.06
CA VAL A 207 -3.75 3.13 -2.25
C VAL A 207 -4.49 3.67 -3.49
N GLY A 208 -4.41 4.97 -3.75
CA GLY A 208 -4.90 5.56 -5.00
C GLY A 208 -4.25 4.95 -6.24
N GLU A 209 -2.95 4.66 -6.20
CA GLU A 209 -2.24 4.03 -7.31
C GLU A 209 -2.71 2.59 -7.55
N THR A 210 -3.05 1.81 -6.52
CA THR A 210 -3.63 0.46 -6.70
C THR A 210 -5.05 0.53 -7.29
N ILE A 211 -5.82 1.56 -6.94
CA ILE A 211 -7.18 1.77 -7.47
C ILE A 211 -7.16 2.23 -8.93
N THR A 212 -6.20 3.07 -9.32
CA THR A 212 -6.14 3.66 -10.65
C THR A 212 -5.29 2.86 -11.64
N GLY A 213 -4.29 2.12 -11.15
CA GLY A 213 -3.26 1.52 -11.98
C GLY A 213 -2.32 2.54 -12.63
N ALA A 214 -2.20 3.73 -12.04
CA ALA A 214 -1.31 4.79 -12.50
C ALA A 214 0.18 4.49 -12.20
N ASP A 215 1.07 5.29 -12.79
CA ASP A 215 2.51 5.09 -12.80
C ASP A 215 3.29 5.98 -11.80
N ASN A 216 2.59 6.74 -10.94
CA ASN A 216 3.23 7.68 -10.02
C ASN A 216 3.74 7.01 -8.74
N TYR A 217 3.37 5.74 -8.49
CA TYR A 217 3.74 5.02 -7.27
C TYR A 217 5.25 4.99 -7.01
N ARG A 218 6.12 4.97 -8.04
CA ARG A 218 7.58 4.97 -7.86
C ARG A 218 8.07 6.19 -7.09
N TYR A 219 7.50 7.35 -7.41
CA TYR A 219 7.81 8.60 -6.70
C TYR A 219 7.31 8.56 -5.27
N LEU A 220 6.09 8.06 -5.05
CA LEU A 220 5.49 7.92 -3.72
C LEU A 220 6.29 6.94 -2.84
N LEU A 221 6.73 5.81 -3.39
CA LEU A 221 7.59 4.84 -2.70
C LEU A 221 8.96 5.43 -2.36
N GLU A 222 9.57 6.23 -3.26
CA GLU A 222 10.85 6.87 -2.94
C GLU A 222 10.69 7.93 -1.85
N MET A 223 9.61 8.72 -1.87
CA MET A 223 9.29 9.63 -0.76
C MET A 223 9.10 8.87 0.56
N LEU A 224 8.38 7.75 0.53
CA LEU A 224 8.19 6.88 1.70
C LEU A 224 9.54 6.35 2.22
N ASN A 225 10.38 5.86 1.33
CA ASN A 225 11.72 5.38 1.65
C ASN A 225 12.57 6.50 2.30
N CYS A 226 12.62 7.69 1.69
CA CYS A 226 13.31 8.85 2.27
C CYS A 226 12.78 9.19 3.66
N LEU A 227 11.46 9.12 3.87
CA LEU A 227 10.85 9.38 5.16
C LEU A 227 11.30 8.38 6.24
N THR A 228 11.45 7.12 5.87
CA THR A 228 11.85 6.06 6.81
C THR A 228 13.36 5.91 7.02
N GLN A 229 14.18 6.59 6.22
CA GLN A 229 15.64 6.60 6.41
C GLN A 229 16.11 7.65 7.42
N TYR A 230 15.23 8.57 7.84
CA TYR A 230 15.56 9.56 8.84
C TYR A 230 15.78 8.89 10.22
N PRO A 231 16.88 9.20 10.92
CA PRO A 231 17.13 8.63 12.24
C PRO A 231 15.95 8.87 13.18
N ASP A 232 15.55 7.82 13.90
CA ASP A 232 14.47 7.89 14.89
C ASP A 232 13.09 8.32 14.35
N TRP A 233 12.83 8.24 13.02
CA TRP A 233 11.53 8.61 12.43
C TRP A 233 10.35 7.92 13.15
N ILE A 234 10.51 6.65 13.52
CA ILE A 234 9.50 5.87 14.23
C ILE A 234 9.28 6.37 15.66
N SER A 235 10.29 6.98 16.28
CA SER A 235 10.19 7.60 17.60
C SER A 235 9.42 8.92 17.56
N MET A 236 9.35 9.58 16.40
CA MET A 236 8.57 10.80 16.19
C MET A 236 7.07 10.52 16.04
N LEU A 237 6.68 9.27 15.78
CA LEU A 237 5.28 8.86 15.74
C LEU A 237 4.73 8.61 17.16
N PRO A 238 3.46 9.00 17.43
CA PRO A 238 2.76 8.59 18.64
C PRO A 238 2.77 7.06 18.78
N PRO A 239 3.00 6.49 19.99
CA PRO A 239 3.09 5.04 20.19
C PRO A 239 1.91 4.25 19.60
N SER A 240 0.69 4.78 19.71
CA SER A 240 -0.53 4.15 19.19
C SER A 240 -0.57 4.03 17.65
N LEU A 241 0.24 4.81 16.93
CA LEU A 241 0.25 4.83 15.47
C LEU A 241 1.39 4.01 14.86
N LYS A 242 2.42 3.67 15.67
CA LYS A 242 3.67 3.08 15.18
C LYS A 242 3.44 1.77 14.43
N ASP A 243 2.69 0.86 15.02
CA ASP A 243 2.51 -0.49 14.48
C ASP A 243 1.78 -0.44 13.13
N PHE A 244 0.69 0.33 13.05
CA PHE A 244 -0.05 0.52 11.80
C PHE A 244 0.86 1.08 10.69
N PHE A 245 1.55 2.20 10.94
CA PHE A 245 2.40 2.80 9.92
C PHE A 245 3.53 1.86 9.51
N LEU A 246 4.19 1.20 10.46
CA LEU A 246 5.27 0.27 10.18
C LEU A 246 4.80 -0.91 9.33
N GLN A 247 3.67 -1.51 9.67
CA GLN A 247 3.07 -2.62 8.91
C GLN A 247 2.72 -2.20 7.48
N GLN A 248 2.06 -1.04 7.31
CA GLN A 248 1.67 -0.57 5.98
C GLN A 248 2.88 -0.21 5.11
N ILE A 249 3.89 0.44 5.68
CA ILE A 249 5.14 0.73 4.97
C ILE A 249 5.80 -0.57 4.51
N LYS A 250 5.92 -1.55 5.41
CA LYS A 250 6.52 -2.85 5.08
C LYS A 250 5.75 -3.56 3.97
N MET A 251 4.42 -3.53 4.01
CA MET A 251 3.57 -4.09 2.95
C MET A 251 3.85 -3.44 1.59
N PHE A 252 3.84 -2.10 1.51
CA PHE A 252 4.17 -1.38 0.27
C PHE A 252 5.61 -1.62 -0.19
N GLN A 253 6.56 -1.78 0.74
CA GLN A 253 7.94 -2.11 0.42
C GLN A 253 8.07 -3.53 -0.17
N LEU A 254 7.42 -4.52 0.45
CA LEU A 254 7.45 -5.92 0.03
C LEU A 254 7.00 -6.09 -1.42
N PHE A 255 5.86 -5.50 -1.77
CA PHE A 255 5.25 -5.69 -3.08
C PHE A 255 5.67 -4.63 -4.11
N GLY A 256 5.80 -3.37 -3.68
CA GLY A 256 6.04 -2.24 -4.58
C GLY A 256 7.50 -2.04 -5.00
N VAL A 257 8.46 -2.30 -4.09
CA VAL A 257 9.89 -2.07 -4.39
C VAL A 257 10.42 -3.00 -5.49
N PRO A 258 10.11 -4.32 -5.49
CA PRO A 258 10.53 -5.20 -6.59
C PRO A 258 10.05 -4.72 -7.96
N LEU A 259 8.82 -4.21 -8.04
CA LEU A 259 8.23 -3.70 -9.28
C LEU A 259 8.85 -2.35 -9.71
N ALA A 260 9.40 -1.57 -8.78
CA ALA A 260 9.99 -0.26 -9.07
C ALA A 260 11.49 -0.34 -9.39
N ASN A 261 12.22 -1.25 -8.76
CA ASN A 261 13.67 -1.38 -8.90
C ASN A 261 14.11 -2.80 -8.52
N GLU A 262 14.57 -3.56 -9.52
CA GLU A 262 14.95 -4.96 -9.35
C GLU A 262 16.05 -5.17 -8.29
N SER A 263 17.07 -4.29 -8.26
CA SER A 263 18.20 -4.41 -7.31
C SER A 263 17.78 -4.12 -5.87
N LYS A 264 16.98 -3.07 -5.63
CA LYS A 264 16.39 -2.82 -4.30
C LYS A 264 15.40 -3.93 -3.92
N GLY A 265 14.65 -4.45 -4.89
CA GLY A 265 13.73 -5.57 -4.74
C GLY A 265 14.42 -6.82 -4.21
N LEU A 266 15.55 -7.20 -4.79
CA LEU A 266 16.35 -8.34 -4.31
C LEU A 266 16.75 -8.21 -2.83
N GLN A 267 17.08 -7.00 -2.37
CA GLN A 267 17.43 -6.75 -0.97
C GLN A 267 16.23 -6.98 -0.04
N VAL A 268 15.05 -6.48 -0.42
CA VAL A 268 13.80 -6.68 0.33
C VAL A 268 13.43 -8.17 0.37
N LEU A 269 13.50 -8.85 -0.77
CA LEU A 269 13.05 -10.25 -0.93
C LEU A 269 14.07 -11.30 -0.46
N THR A 270 15.22 -10.90 0.07
CA THR A 270 16.17 -11.83 0.71
C THR A 270 15.71 -12.25 2.12
N GLY A 271 14.94 -11.40 2.81
CA GLY A 271 14.35 -11.69 4.13
C GLY A 271 12.89 -11.21 4.20
N PRO A 272 11.99 -11.78 3.38
CA PRO A 272 10.60 -11.32 3.26
C PRO A 272 9.80 -11.49 4.55
N GLU A 273 10.22 -12.37 5.48
CA GLU A 273 9.61 -12.57 6.79
C GLU A 273 9.51 -11.26 7.57
N ALA A 274 10.52 -10.39 7.45
CA ALA A 274 10.59 -9.12 8.16
C ALA A 274 9.52 -8.10 7.72
N TYR A 275 8.79 -8.38 6.63
CA TYR A 275 7.80 -7.49 6.04
C TYR A 275 6.35 -7.97 6.18
N LEU A 276 6.13 -9.19 6.70
CA LEU A 276 4.81 -9.83 6.73
C LEU A 276 4.01 -9.61 8.04
N ASP A 277 4.46 -8.67 8.88
CA ASP A 277 3.80 -8.34 10.15
C ASP A 277 2.34 -7.88 9.97
N PHE A 278 1.98 -7.33 8.80
CA PHE A 278 0.59 -6.95 8.45
C PHE A 278 -0.37 -8.16 8.32
N MET A 279 0.18 -9.38 8.30
CA MET A 279 -0.56 -10.65 8.26
C MET A 279 -0.55 -11.38 9.61
N ALA A 280 -0.08 -10.74 10.68
CA ALA A 280 -0.03 -11.33 12.01
C ALA A 280 -1.35 -11.11 12.74
N TYR A 281 -2.11 -12.20 12.94
CA TYR A 281 -3.36 -12.22 13.68
C TYR A 281 -3.24 -13.22 14.84
N PRO A 282 -2.58 -12.85 15.96
CA PRO A 282 -2.31 -13.77 17.05
C PRO A 282 -3.58 -14.26 17.75
N GLU A 283 -4.71 -13.53 17.62
CA GLU A 283 -5.98 -13.96 18.19
C GLU A 283 -6.73 -15.00 17.33
N LEU A 284 -6.25 -15.32 16.10
CA LEU A 284 -6.90 -16.34 15.27
C LEU A 284 -6.79 -17.73 15.90
N PRO A 285 -7.90 -18.46 16.08
CA PRO A 285 -7.85 -19.83 16.56
C PRO A 285 -7.09 -20.73 15.57
N PRO A 286 -6.07 -21.51 16.01
CA PRO A 286 -5.25 -22.33 15.12
C PRO A 286 -6.02 -23.40 14.32
N GLN A 287 -7.19 -23.79 14.80
CA GLN A 287 -8.06 -24.78 14.14
C GLN A 287 -9.08 -24.13 13.19
N SER A 288 -9.11 -22.81 13.09
CA SER A 288 -10.05 -22.12 12.21
C SER A 288 -9.62 -22.23 10.76
N GLU A 289 -10.59 -22.31 9.84
CA GLU A 289 -10.35 -22.24 8.40
C GLU A 289 -9.58 -20.96 8.01
N HIS A 290 -9.89 -19.85 8.69
CA HIS A 290 -9.19 -18.58 8.49
C HIS A 290 -7.69 -18.68 8.80
N PHE A 291 -7.31 -19.40 9.86
CA PHE A 291 -5.91 -19.64 10.18
C PHE A 291 -5.23 -20.48 9.08
N THR A 292 -5.84 -21.59 8.66
CA THR A 292 -5.30 -22.46 7.59
C THR A 292 -5.14 -21.72 6.27
N ASN A 293 -6.14 -20.92 5.87
CA ASN A 293 -6.09 -20.12 4.66
C ASN A 293 -4.98 -19.05 4.78
N MET A 294 -4.82 -18.41 5.93
CA MET A 294 -3.77 -17.44 6.17
C MET A 294 -2.37 -18.04 6.06
N GLU A 295 -2.14 -19.23 6.62
CA GLU A 295 -0.87 -19.95 6.46
C GLU A 295 -0.59 -20.27 5.00
N THR A 296 -1.62 -20.68 4.25
CA THR A 296 -1.51 -20.96 2.82
C THR A 296 -1.17 -19.70 2.02
N ILE A 297 -1.85 -18.58 2.28
CA ILE A 297 -1.60 -17.28 1.63
C ILE A 297 -0.17 -16.83 1.92
N ARG A 298 0.25 -16.85 3.19
CA ARG A 298 1.60 -16.45 3.59
C ARG A 298 2.66 -17.33 2.93
N SER A 299 2.46 -18.64 2.92
CA SER A 299 3.36 -19.58 2.24
C SER A 299 3.42 -19.35 0.74
N ALA A 300 2.31 -19.02 0.08
CA ALA A 300 2.27 -18.69 -1.33
C ALA A 300 3.04 -17.38 -1.64
N ILE A 301 2.96 -16.37 -0.76
CA ILE A 301 3.76 -15.14 -0.88
C ILE A 301 5.26 -15.46 -0.79
N PHE A 302 5.68 -16.35 0.11
CA PHE A 302 7.08 -16.79 0.19
C PHE A 302 7.56 -17.48 -1.08
N ASP A 303 6.74 -18.36 -1.67
CA ASP A 303 7.07 -19.00 -2.95
C ASP A 303 7.25 -17.96 -4.05
N ALA A 304 6.35 -16.98 -4.17
CA ALA A 304 6.47 -15.91 -5.16
C ALA A 304 7.71 -15.02 -4.93
N CYS A 305 8.05 -14.72 -3.67
CA CYS A 305 9.30 -14.02 -3.35
C CYS A 305 10.53 -14.82 -3.84
N SER A 306 10.53 -16.13 -3.63
CA SER A 306 11.59 -17.03 -4.08
C SER A 306 11.69 -17.09 -5.61
N ILE A 307 10.55 -17.22 -6.30
CA ILE A 307 10.47 -17.22 -7.77
C ILE A 307 11.03 -15.91 -8.33
N TYR A 308 10.56 -14.76 -7.84
CA TYR A 308 11.05 -13.45 -8.26
C TYR A 308 12.57 -13.37 -8.11
N ARG A 309 13.08 -13.69 -6.90
CA ARG A 309 14.51 -13.56 -6.58
C ARG A 309 15.36 -14.43 -7.50
N ARG A 310 15.01 -15.71 -7.64
CA ARG A 310 15.79 -16.63 -8.46
C ARG A 310 15.76 -16.23 -9.95
N ARG A 311 14.64 -15.73 -10.46
CA ARG A 311 14.57 -15.20 -11.83
C ARG A 311 15.43 -13.94 -12.01
N ALA A 312 15.37 -13.00 -11.07
CA ALA A 312 16.19 -11.77 -11.09
C ALA A 312 17.69 -12.04 -10.91
N GLU A 313 18.07 -13.14 -10.24
CA GLU A 313 19.44 -13.65 -10.15
C GLU A 313 19.86 -14.49 -11.37
N SER A 314 18.94 -14.73 -12.32
CA SER A 314 19.13 -15.62 -13.47
C SER A 314 19.54 -17.05 -13.06
N SER A 315 18.96 -17.56 -11.96
CA SER A 315 19.24 -18.88 -11.38
C SER A 315 18.08 -19.88 -11.54
N LEU A 316 17.17 -19.62 -12.48
CA LEU A 316 16.09 -20.53 -12.87
C LEU A 316 16.26 -20.95 -14.33
N ASP A 317 16.26 -22.26 -14.55
CA ASP A 317 15.98 -22.84 -15.86
C ASP A 317 14.47 -23.07 -16.06
N ASP A 318 14.09 -23.47 -17.27
CA ASP A 318 12.68 -23.60 -17.66
C ASP A 318 11.96 -24.73 -16.90
N ASP A 319 12.61 -25.85 -16.64
CA ASP A 319 12.01 -26.99 -15.93
C ASP A 319 11.76 -26.66 -14.45
N GLU A 320 12.73 -26.00 -13.80
CA GLU A 320 12.58 -25.49 -12.43
C GLU A 320 11.46 -24.45 -12.35
N SER A 321 11.37 -23.57 -13.35
CA SER A 321 10.33 -22.53 -13.42
C SER A 321 8.95 -23.15 -13.49
N ILE A 322 8.75 -24.11 -14.40
CA ILE A 322 7.51 -24.87 -14.55
C ILE A 322 7.16 -25.58 -13.23
N HIS A 323 8.13 -26.21 -12.58
CA HIS A 323 7.91 -26.93 -11.33
C HIS A 323 7.45 -26.00 -10.20
N LEU A 324 8.13 -24.87 -10.00
CA LEU A 324 7.79 -23.90 -8.94
C LEU A 324 6.42 -23.26 -9.17
N VAL A 325 6.10 -22.92 -10.42
CA VAL A 325 4.80 -22.35 -10.78
C VAL A 325 3.68 -23.38 -10.57
N GLU A 326 3.89 -24.66 -10.91
CA GLU A 326 2.93 -25.72 -10.64
C GLU A 326 2.73 -25.96 -9.14
N GLN A 327 3.80 -25.96 -8.35
CA GLN A 327 3.70 -26.05 -6.88
C GLN A 327 2.85 -24.93 -6.30
N LEU A 328 3.09 -23.69 -6.74
CA LEU A 328 2.31 -22.53 -6.32
C LEU A 328 0.85 -22.66 -6.77
N ARG A 329 0.59 -23.15 -7.99
CA ARG A 329 -0.76 -23.40 -8.52
C ARG A 329 -1.53 -24.39 -7.65
N LEU A 330 -0.92 -25.52 -7.31
CA LEU A 330 -1.52 -26.54 -6.46
C LEU A 330 -1.78 -26.02 -5.04
N LYS A 331 -0.86 -25.22 -4.51
CA LYS A 331 -0.98 -24.61 -3.16
C LYS A 331 -2.19 -23.69 -3.04
N VAL A 332 -2.45 -22.88 -4.07
CA VAL A 332 -3.55 -21.89 -4.06
C VAL A 332 -4.83 -22.41 -4.73
N LEU A 333 -4.88 -23.67 -5.13
CA LEU A 333 -5.98 -24.24 -5.90
C LEU A 333 -7.34 -24.09 -5.20
N ASN A 334 -7.35 -24.25 -3.88
CA ASN A 334 -8.57 -24.20 -3.07
C ASN A 334 -8.94 -22.79 -2.57
N LEU A 335 -8.14 -21.76 -2.91
CA LEU A 335 -8.44 -20.38 -2.56
C LEU A 335 -9.18 -19.74 -3.73
N ASP A 336 -10.45 -19.39 -3.54
CA ASP A 336 -11.22 -18.60 -4.50
C ASP A 336 -11.18 -17.10 -4.18
N SER A 337 -11.70 -16.27 -5.10
CA SER A 337 -11.70 -14.81 -4.93
C SER A 337 -12.58 -14.32 -3.77
N THR A 338 -13.48 -15.17 -3.26
CA THR A 338 -14.35 -14.86 -2.12
C THR A 338 -13.77 -15.31 -0.78
N THR A 339 -12.73 -16.13 -0.82
CA THR A 339 -12.01 -16.60 0.37
C THR A 339 -11.40 -15.40 1.08
N LYS A 340 -11.69 -15.26 2.38
CA LYS A 340 -11.19 -14.11 3.16
C LYS A 340 -9.66 -14.05 3.09
N GLY A 341 -9.15 -12.88 2.72
CA GLY A 341 -7.72 -12.63 2.56
C GLY A 341 -7.13 -13.03 1.20
N ALA A 342 -7.88 -13.68 0.32
CA ALA A 342 -7.37 -14.06 -1.00
C ALA A 342 -6.96 -12.86 -1.87
N HIS A 343 -7.51 -11.68 -1.63
CA HIS A 343 -7.07 -10.44 -2.28
C HIS A 343 -5.61 -10.08 -1.99
N ALA A 344 -5.00 -10.59 -0.91
CA ALA A 344 -3.57 -10.43 -0.66
C ALA A 344 -2.67 -11.24 -1.63
N LEU A 345 -3.25 -12.06 -2.51
CA LEU A 345 -2.52 -12.85 -3.51
C LEU A 345 -2.40 -12.17 -4.87
N VAL A 346 -2.88 -10.92 -5.05
CA VAL A 346 -2.77 -10.21 -6.33
C VAL A 346 -1.32 -10.16 -6.83
N TRP A 347 -0.38 -9.72 -5.98
CA TRP A 347 1.04 -9.72 -6.34
C TRP A 347 1.57 -11.15 -6.63
N THR A 348 1.25 -12.10 -5.76
CA THR A 348 1.67 -13.52 -5.88
C THR A 348 1.22 -14.14 -7.21
N TYR A 349 -0.04 -13.94 -7.60
CA TYR A 349 -0.59 -14.44 -8.87
C TYR A 349 0.04 -13.75 -10.07
N PHE A 350 0.35 -12.45 -9.97
CA PHE A 350 1.09 -11.76 -11.02
C PHE A 350 2.50 -12.34 -11.21
N ILE A 351 3.25 -12.60 -10.13
CA ILE A 351 4.58 -13.22 -10.21
C ILE A 351 4.50 -14.59 -10.88
N ALA A 352 3.57 -15.43 -10.44
CA ALA A 352 3.36 -16.76 -10.99
C ALA A 352 3.00 -16.70 -12.48
N ALA A 353 2.10 -15.80 -12.87
CA ALA A 353 1.72 -15.59 -14.26
C ALA A 353 2.88 -15.08 -15.12
N ALA A 354 3.69 -14.15 -14.60
CA ALA A 354 4.84 -13.59 -15.31
C ALA A 354 5.93 -14.64 -15.55
N GLU A 355 6.15 -15.53 -14.58
CA GLU A 355 7.09 -16.65 -14.68
C GLU A 355 6.58 -17.79 -15.58
N SER A 356 5.27 -17.91 -15.76
CA SER A 356 4.63 -19.05 -16.44
C SER A 356 5.10 -19.24 -17.89
N ILE A 357 5.67 -20.42 -18.16
CA ILE A 357 6.02 -20.89 -19.52
C ILE A 357 4.81 -21.58 -20.16
N LEU A 358 4.10 -22.41 -19.40
CA LEU A 358 3.00 -23.22 -19.90
C LEU A 358 1.69 -22.41 -20.05
N PRO A 359 0.94 -22.57 -21.16
CA PRO A 359 -0.33 -21.88 -21.36
C PRO A 359 -1.35 -22.07 -20.23
N GLU A 360 -1.44 -23.27 -19.67
CA GLU A 360 -2.36 -23.60 -18.58
C GLU A 360 -2.06 -22.83 -17.28
N HIS A 361 -0.77 -22.57 -17.00
CA HIS A 361 -0.37 -21.76 -15.85
C HIS A 361 -0.74 -20.30 -16.07
N ARG A 362 -0.48 -19.78 -17.27
CA ARG A 362 -0.85 -18.42 -17.66
C ARG A 362 -2.36 -18.18 -17.54
N GLU A 363 -3.15 -19.09 -18.08
CA GLU A 363 -4.61 -19.03 -18.03
C GLU A 363 -5.12 -19.06 -16.58
N PHE A 364 -4.58 -19.99 -15.77
CA PHE A 364 -4.98 -20.09 -14.36
C PHE A 364 -4.70 -18.80 -13.59
N PHE A 365 -3.47 -18.31 -13.58
CA PHE A 365 -3.11 -17.15 -12.76
C PHE A 365 -3.68 -15.83 -13.29
N ALA A 366 -3.77 -15.64 -14.61
CA ALA A 366 -4.45 -14.49 -15.19
C ALA A 366 -5.96 -14.52 -14.89
N GLY A 367 -6.58 -15.70 -14.91
CA GLY A 367 -7.96 -15.91 -14.49
C GLY A 367 -8.18 -15.52 -13.03
N ARG A 368 -7.31 -15.99 -12.12
CA ARG A 368 -7.38 -15.61 -10.69
C ARG A 368 -7.26 -14.11 -10.46
N LEU A 369 -6.40 -13.42 -11.21
CA LEU A 369 -6.32 -11.95 -11.17
C LEU A 369 -7.64 -11.31 -11.62
N ALA A 370 -8.24 -11.78 -12.71
CA ALA A 370 -9.52 -11.26 -13.17
C ALA A 370 -10.64 -11.49 -12.13
N ASP A 371 -10.67 -12.65 -11.48
CA ASP A 371 -11.63 -12.95 -10.41
C ASP A 371 -11.44 -12.01 -9.21
N LEU A 372 -10.20 -11.72 -8.81
CA LEU A 372 -9.91 -10.76 -7.73
C LEU A 372 -10.29 -9.32 -8.10
N TYR A 373 -10.14 -8.93 -9.37
CA TYR A 373 -10.64 -7.64 -9.83
C TYR A 373 -12.16 -7.52 -9.69
N SER A 374 -12.91 -8.62 -9.95
CA SER A 374 -14.36 -8.60 -9.80
C SER A 374 -14.84 -8.31 -8.36
N VAL A 375 -14.01 -8.63 -7.37
CA VAL A 375 -14.29 -8.41 -5.94
C VAL A 375 -13.76 -7.06 -5.46
N THR A 376 -12.52 -6.72 -5.80
CA THR A 376 -11.82 -5.52 -5.27
C THR A 376 -12.09 -4.27 -6.07
N ASN A 377 -12.32 -4.41 -7.38
CA ASN A 377 -12.42 -3.31 -8.34
C ASN A 377 -11.18 -2.38 -8.36
N PHE A 378 -10.00 -2.91 -8.00
CA PHE A 378 -8.74 -2.17 -8.03
C PHE A 378 -8.15 -2.18 -9.44
N GLY A 379 -8.05 -0.99 -10.04
CA GLY A 379 -7.69 -0.80 -11.44
C GLY A 379 -6.27 -1.24 -11.80
N SER A 380 -5.36 -1.40 -10.85
CA SER A 380 -4.02 -1.93 -11.13
C SER A 380 -4.06 -3.38 -11.66
N ILE A 381 -5.03 -4.18 -11.24
CA ILE A 381 -5.16 -5.59 -11.61
C ILE A 381 -5.37 -5.77 -13.14
N PRO A 382 -6.37 -5.17 -13.79
CA PRO A 382 -6.54 -5.31 -15.24
C PRO A 382 -5.35 -4.72 -16.03
N VAL A 383 -4.68 -3.69 -15.52
CA VAL A 383 -3.47 -3.16 -16.18
C VAL A 383 -2.31 -4.16 -16.06
N ALA A 384 -2.15 -4.81 -14.91
CA ALA A 384 -1.17 -5.89 -14.72
C ALA A 384 -1.45 -7.09 -15.63
N VAL A 385 -2.71 -7.52 -15.75
CA VAL A 385 -3.12 -8.61 -16.66
C VAL A 385 -2.77 -8.25 -18.11
N LYS A 386 -3.00 -7.00 -18.53
CA LYS A 386 -2.60 -6.54 -19.85
C LYS A 386 -1.08 -6.59 -20.04
N ALA A 387 -0.30 -6.23 -19.03
CA ALA A 387 1.17 -6.26 -19.08
C ALA A 387 1.74 -7.68 -19.22
N LEU A 388 1.05 -8.70 -18.70
CA LEU A 388 1.46 -10.10 -18.88
C LEU A 388 1.57 -10.50 -20.35
N GLY A 389 0.71 -9.96 -21.23
CA GLY A 389 0.80 -10.20 -22.67
C GLY A 389 2.14 -9.77 -23.26
N THR A 390 2.64 -8.60 -22.86
CA THR A 390 3.97 -8.11 -23.26
C THR A 390 5.07 -9.00 -22.68
N ILE A 391 4.97 -9.36 -21.40
CA ILE A 391 5.94 -10.24 -20.72
C ILE A 391 6.09 -11.58 -21.47
N TRP A 392 4.97 -12.25 -21.77
CA TRP A 392 4.98 -13.54 -22.46
C TRP A 392 5.51 -13.45 -23.89
N SER A 393 5.27 -12.32 -24.58
CA SER A 393 5.80 -12.10 -25.93
C SER A 393 7.32 -11.91 -25.97
N MET A 394 7.91 -11.48 -24.85
CA MET A 394 9.35 -11.20 -24.71
C MET A 394 10.11 -12.34 -24.02
N GLN A 395 9.41 -13.42 -23.65
CA GLN A 395 9.99 -14.57 -22.96
C GLN A 395 11.12 -15.20 -23.79
N GLY A 396 12.21 -15.58 -23.14
CA GLY A 396 13.43 -16.08 -23.77
C GLY A 396 14.34 -14.99 -24.35
N THR A 397 13.86 -13.75 -24.53
CA THR A 397 14.69 -12.61 -24.96
C THR A 397 15.11 -11.75 -23.78
N ARG A 398 14.17 -11.44 -22.88
CA ARG A 398 14.41 -10.65 -21.66
C ARG A 398 13.70 -11.31 -20.49
N ARG A 399 14.29 -11.17 -19.30
CA ARG A 399 13.64 -11.61 -18.06
C ARG A 399 12.52 -10.64 -17.69
N TRP A 400 11.39 -11.17 -17.24
CA TRP A 400 10.22 -10.34 -16.95
C TRP A 400 10.43 -9.37 -15.78
N THR A 401 11.31 -9.69 -14.83
CA THR A 401 11.67 -8.81 -13.70
C THR A 401 12.30 -7.49 -14.18
N GLU A 402 13.06 -7.53 -15.27
CA GLU A 402 13.63 -6.34 -15.91
C GLU A 402 12.54 -5.55 -16.66
N ILE A 403 11.67 -6.23 -17.40
CA ILE A 403 10.57 -5.61 -18.15
C ILE A 403 9.66 -4.86 -17.17
N VAL A 404 9.26 -5.50 -16.07
CA VAL A 404 8.37 -4.88 -15.09
C VAL A 404 9.00 -3.64 -14.46
N SER A 405 10.26 -3.73 -14.04
CA SER A 405 10.95 -2.62 -13.40
C SER A 405 11.30 -1.47 -14.35
N SER A 406 11.40 -1.69 -15.66
CA SER A 406 11.75 -0.65 -16.63
C SER A 406 10.57 -0.08 -17.41
N GLU A 407 9.59 -0.91 -17.79
CA GLU A 407 8.58 -0.59 -18.81
C GLU A 407 7.14 -0.70 -18.31
N THR A 408 6.91 -1.36 -17.16
CA THR A 408 5.57 -1.55 -16.59
C THR A 408 5.47 -0.91 -15.22
N PRO A 409 5.40 0.43 -15.12
CA PRO A 409 5.28 1.11 -13.85
C PRO A 409 3.84 0.97 -13.30
N ILE A 410 3.54 -0.17 -12.70
CA ILE A 410 2.25 -0.45 -12.06
C ILE A 410 2.51 -0.96 -10.65
N LEU A 411 1.79 -0.43 -9.67
CA LEU A 411 1.77 -0.98 -8.32
C LEU A 411 0.76 -2.13 -8.23
N ILE A 412 1.27 -3.35 -8.10
CA ILE A 412 0.48 -4.58 -8.00
C ILE A 412 0.59 -5.05 -6.56
N MET A 413 -0.52 -5.08 -5.82
CA MET A 413 -0.57 -5.52 -4.42
C MET A 413 -1.87 -6.23 -4.11
#